data_AF-A0A2N6KDB6-F1
#
_entry.id   AF-A0A2N6KDB6-F1
#
_cell.length_a   1.000
_cell.length_b   1.000
_cell.length_c   1.000
_cell.angle_alpha   90.00
_cell.angle_beta   90.00
_cell.angle_gamma   90.00
#
_symmetry.space_group_name_H-M   'P 1'
#
loop_
_entity.id
_entity.type
_entity.pdbx_description
1 polymer ?
#
loop_
_entity_poly.entity_id
_entity_poly.type
_entity_poly.pdbx_seq_one_letter_code
_entity_poly.pdbx_strand_id
1 'polypeptide(L)'
;MNKKSLSKMQRLKEVLLINLLGEIPTIAFGPRLRKLFYRFIFSRIDKSVYIQNGVEFIGASKIELGSDVHIFKGVRIDVKGEDSRITLEKGVALEKDVTIGALDNTCVQIGEGTFIGPGVCIAGPGDITIGKRCLIAAHVGIFANNHNFADPTKYIADQGISRQGIVIGDDCWLGHNVTVLDGVTIGEGSVIGAGAVVNRDIPPYSIAVGVPAKVIKKRGMKELVLNQQNVKE
;
A
#
# COMPACT_ATOMS: atom_id res chain seq x y z
N MET A 1 25.90 -25.12 2.86
CA MET A 1 24.48 -25.01 3.32
C MET A 1 23.60 -24.73 2.10
N ASN A 2 22.54 -25.52 1.86
CA ASN A 2 21.63 -25.31 0.70
C ASN A 2 20.70 -24.09 0.95
N LYS A 3 20.24 -23.40 -0.11
CA LYS A 3 19.37 -22.20 -0.11
C LYS A 3 18.14 -22.36 0.80
N LYS A 4 17.53 -23.55 0.82
CA LYS A 4 16.39 -23.89 1.70
C LYS A 4 16.75 -23.88 3.19
N SER A 5 17.96 -24.32 3.55
CA SER A 5 18.45 -24.30 4.94
C SER A 5 18.79 -22.87 5.40
N LEU A 6 19.36 -22.06 4.50
CA LEU A 6 19.60 -20.62 4.73
C LEU A 6 18.29 -19.87 5.01
N SER A 7 17.27 -20.09 4.16
CA SER A 7 15.94 -19.48 4.33
C SER A 7 15.27 -19.87 5.66
N LYS A 8 15.33 -21.14 6.05
CA LYS A 8 14.78 -21.60 7.35
C LYS A 8 15.48 -20.95 8.54
N MET A 9 16.81 -20.86 8.50
CA MET A 9 17.58 -20.22 9.57
C MET A 9 17.29 -18.72 9.65
N GLN A 10 17.12 -18.06 8.50
CA GLN A 10 16.75 -16.65 8.43
C GLN A 10 15.36 -16.40 9.00
N ARG A 11 14.38 -17.26 8.67
CA ARG A 11 13.04 -17.21 9.26
C ARG A 11 13.07 -17.44 10.77
N LEU A 12 13.88 -18.37 11.25
CA LEU A 12 14.04 -18.61 12.69
C LEU A 12 14.61 -17.37 13.40
N LYS A 13 15.65 -16.75 12.84
CA LYS A 13 16.23 -15.50 13.38
C LYS A 13 15.21 -14.37 13.43
N GLU A 14 14.44 -14.21 12.36
CA GLU A 14 13.35 -13.23 12.26
C GLU A 14 12.33 -13.45 13.39
N VAL A 15 11.79 -14.66 13.52
CA VAL A 15 10.79 -14.99 14.54
C VAL A 15 11.34 -14.75 15.95
N LEU A 16 12.57 -15.16 16.23
CA LEU A 16 13.18 -14.95 17.56
C LEU A 16 13.34 -13.46 17.89
N LEU A 17 13.86 -12.66 16.96
CA LEU A 17 14.06 -11.22 17.19
C LEU A 17 12.76 -10.44 17.27
N ILE A 18 11.78 -10.78 16.42
CA ILE A 18 10.45 -10.15 16.46
C ILE A 18 9.74 -10.50 17.76
N ASN A 19 9.73 -11.78 18.19
CA ASN A 19 9.08 -12.17 19.44
C ASN A 19 9.76 -11.56 20.67
N LEU A 20 11.09 -11.46 20.67
CA LEU A 20 11.84 -10.90 21.80
C LEU A 20 11.63 -9.39 21.97
N LEU A 21 11.58 -8.64 20.86
CA LEU A 21 11.61 -7.17 20.89
C LEU A 21 10.28 -6.50 20.50
N GLY A 22 9.40 -7.23 19.79
CA GLY A 22 8.15 -6.74 19.23
C GLY A 22 7.15 -6.29 20.29
N GLU A 23 7.12 -6.99 21.43
CA GLU A 23 6.21 -6.71 22.55
C GLU A 23 6.76 -5.65 23.52
N ILE A 24 8.02 -5.23 23.38
CA ILE A 24 8.59 -4.20 24.26
C ILE A 24 7.82 -2.88 24.04
N PRO A 25 7.16 -2.34 25.10
CA PRO A 25 6.29 -1.18 24.97
C PRO A 25 6.98 0.03 24.34
N THR A 26 6.20 0.77 23.56
CA THR A 26 6.66 1.96 22.82
C THR A 26 7.12 3.10 23.74
N ILE A 27 6.58 3.19 24.97
CA ILE A 27 6.82 4.28 25.92
C ILE A 27 8.27 4.29 26.48
N ALA A 28 8.97 3.16 26.42
CA ALA A 28 10.34 3.01 26.93
C ALA A 28 11.38 3.06 25.79
N PHE A 29 12.42 2.24 25.89
CA PHE A 29 13.45 2.09 24.85
C PHE A 29 13.02 1.19 23.67
N GLY A 30 11.77 0.70 23.65
CA GLY A 30 11.27 -0.27 22.67
C GLY A 30 11.56 0.09 21.20
N PRO A 31 11.22 1.30 20.74
CA PRO A 31 11.50 1.73 19.36
C PRO A 31 13.01 1.77 19.06
N ARG A 32 13.83 2.22 20.02
CA ARG A 32 15.30 2.27 19.88
C ARG A 32 15.90 0.86 19.79
N LEU A 33 15.43 -0.08 20.59
CA LEU A 33 15.86 -1.47 20.56
C LEU A 33 15.49 -2.13 19.23
N ARG A 34 14.25 -1.96 18.77
CA ARG A 34 13.83 -2.54 17.49
C ARG A 34 14.60 -1.97 16.32
N LYS A 35 14.82 -0.65 16.28
CA LYS A 35 15.76 -0.04 15.33
C LYS A 35 17.17 -0.66 15.43
N LEU A 36 17.66 -0.92 16.65
CA LEU A 36 19.01 -1.45 16.87
C LEU A 36 19.17 -2.87 16.33
N PHE A 37 18.16 -3.71 16.51
CA PHE A 37 18.27 -5.14 16.25
C PHE A 37 17.57 -5.61 14.98
N TYR A 38 16.51 -4.93 14.54
CA TYR A 38 15.80 -5.33 13.31
C TYR A 38 16.68 -5.14 12.05
N ARG A 39 17.70 -4.29 12.10
CA ARG A 39 18.71 -4.20 11.02
C ARG A 39 19.40 -5.52 10.67
N PHE A 40 19.37 -6.52 11.56
CA PHE A 40 19.97 -7.83 11.31
C PHE A 40 19.03 -8.79 10.57
N ILE A 41 17.74 -8.44 10.42
CA ILE A 41 16.73 -9.28 9.74
C ILE A 41 16.15 -8.61 8.49
N PHE A 42 16.17 -7.28 8.40
CA PHE A 42 15.68 -6.55 7.23
C PHE A 42 16.70 -6.55 6.08
N SER A 43 16.22 -6.46 4.83
CA SER A 43 17.08 -6.23 3.66
C SER A 43 17.78 -4.88 3.76
N ARG A 44 17.00 -3.84 4.06
CA ARG A 44 17.46 -2.47 4.28
C ARG A 44 16.61 -1.83 5.38
N ILE A 45 17.27 -1.20 6.34
CA ILE A 45 16.61 -0.32 7.30
C ILE A 45 17.52 0.88 7.56
N ASP A 46 17.01 2.05 7.25
CA ASP A 46 17.75 3.29 7.42
C ASP A 46 17.85 3.73 8.88
N LYS A 47 18.65 4.78 9.12
CA LYS A 47 19.02 5.23 10.46
C LYS A 47 17.87 5.87 11.26
N SER A 48 16.73 6.21 10.69
CA SER A 48 15.67 6.96 11.40
C SER A 48 14.28 6.32 11.30
N VAL A 49 14.19 5.00 11.32
CA VAL A 49 12.90 4.28 11.32
C VAL A 49 12.29 4.21 12.73
N TYR A 50 10.97 4.41 12.81
CA TYR A 50 10.16 4.29 14.02
C TYR A 50 9.14 3.15 13.87
N ILE A 51 9.17 2.18 14.81
CA ILE A 51 8.29 1.01 14.80
C ILE A 51 7.64 0.87 16.18
N GLN A 52 6.31 0.93 16.25
CA GLN A 52 5.54 0.73 17.48
C GLN A 52 5.29 -0.74 17.79
N ASN A 53 5.07 -1.09 19.07
CA ASN A 53 4.91 -2.49 19.49
C ASN A 53 3.66 -3.12 18.85
N GLY A 54 3.69 -4.43 18.62
CA GLY A 54 2.62 -5.14 17.93
C GLY A 54 2.56 -4.88 16.41
N VAL A 55 3.69 -4.55 15.78
CA VAL A 55 3.85 -4.59 14.33
C VAL A 55 4.33 -5.97 13.93
N GLU A 56 3.67 -6.58 12.95
CA GLU A 56 4.00 -7.91 12.45
C GLU A 56 4.78 -7.80 11.13
N PHE A 57 5.94 -8.46 11.07
CA PHE A 57 6.71 -8.62 9.84
C PHE A 57 6.83 -10.11 9.51
N ILE A 58 6.55 -10.45 8.26
CA ILE A 58 6.80 -11.76 7.69
C ILE A 58 7.64 -11.57 6.43
N GLY A 59 8.79 -12.24 6.37
CA GLY A 59 9.72 -12.07 5.26
C GLY A 59 10.53 -10.78 5.36
N ALA A 60 10.89 -10.36 6.58
CA ALA A 60 11.63 -9.12 6.85
C ALA A 60 12.86 -8.92 5.96
N SER A 61 13.54 -10.01 5.57
CA SER A 61 14.70 -9.99 4.67
C SER A 61 14.42 -9.50 3.25
N LYS A 62 13.17 -9.20 2.94
CA LYS A 62 12.67 -8.70 1.65
C LYS A 62 11.95 -7.37 1.79
N ILE A 63 12.05 -6.76 2.97
CA ILE A 63 11.45 -5.47 3.28
C ILE A 63 12.59 -4.44 3.32
N GLU A 64 12.34 -3.31 2.68
CA GLU A 64 13.23 -2.15 2.67
C GLU A 64 12.52 -0.94 3.27
N LEU A 65 13.12 -0.37 4.31
CA LEU A 65 12.59 0.79 5.02
C LEU A 65 13.56 1.97 4.87
N GLY A 66 13.10 3.02 4.20
CA GLY A 66 13.81 4.29 4.08
C GLY A 66 13.87 5.08 5.38
N SER A 67 14.60 6.20 5.34
CA SER A 67 14.73 7.10 6.48
C SER A 67 13.38 7.71 6.88
N ASP A 68 13.17 7.95 8.17
CA ASP A 68 11.95 8.59 8.70
C ASP A 68 10.64 7.82 8.39
N VAL A 69 10.73 6.52 8.12
CA VAL A 69 9.55 5.66 8.00
C VAL A 69 8.93 5.42 9.38
N HIS A 70 7.62 5.60 9.49
CA HIS A 70 6.84 5.40 10.72
C HIS A 70 5.84 4.26 10.55
N ILE A 71 5.92 3.26 11.42
CA ILE A 71 5.05 2.09 11.37
C ILE A 71 4.35 1.95 12.74
N PHE A 72 3.03 2.16 12.73
CA PHE A 72 2.22 2.22 13.94
C PHE A 72 1.69 0.84 14.35
N LYS A 73 1.16 0.75 15.58
CA LYS A 73 0.68 -0.50 16.17
C LYS A 73 -0.35 -1.20 15.28
N GLY A 74 -0.25 -2.53 15.17
CA GLY A 74 -1.19 -3.36 14.41
C GLY A 74 -0.90 -3.44 12.92
N VAL A 75 0.11 -2.72 12.42
CA VAL A 75 0.54 -2.87 11.02
C VAL A 75 1.08 -4.27 10.79
N ARG A 76 0.67 -4.88 9.68
CA ARG A 76 1.15 -6.18 9.21
C ARG A 76 1.76 -6.03 7.81
N ILE A 77 3.03 -6.43 7.67
CA ILE A 77 3.72 -6.49 6.38
C ILE A 77 4.14 -7.93 6.11
N ASP A 78 3.61 -8.53 5.04
CA ASP A 78 3.80 -9.94 4.69
C ASP A 78 4.39 -10.08 3.28
N VAL A 79 5.63 -10.57 3.19
CA VAL A 79 6.34 -10.81 1.94
C VAL A 79 6.58 -12.31 1.72
N LYS A 80 5.89 -12.87 0.72
CA LYS A 80 6.02 -14.27 0.29
C LYS A 80 6.38 -14.33 -1.20
N GLY A 81 6.99 -15.43 -1.63
CA GLY A 81 7.57 -15.54 -2.98
C GLY A 81 9.06 -15.26 -2.95
N GLU A 82 9.82 -15.86 -3.87
CA GLU A 82 11.28 -15.83 -3.84
C GLU A 82 11.82 -14.44 -4.17
N ASP A 83 11.24 -13.79 -5.18
CA ASP A 83 11.67 -12.50 -5.71
C ASP A 83 10.79 -11.33 -5.29
N SER A 84 9.85 -11.57 -4.38
CA SER A 84 8.98 -10.52 -3.84
C SER A 84 9.71 -9.51 -2.96
N ARG A 85 9.23 -8.27 -2.97
CA ARG A 85 9.79 -7.17 -2.20
C ARG A 85 8.73 -6.16 -1.77
N ILE A 86 8.90 -5.59 -0.58
CA ILE A 86 8.14 -4.40 -0.17
C ILE A 86 9.13 -3.29 0.14
N THR A 87 8.96 -2.14 -0.51
CA THR A 87 9.80 -0.97 -0.32
C THR A 87 8.96 0.21 0.17
N LEU A 88 9.31 0.72 1.34
CA LEU A 88 8.78 1.96 1.89
C LEU A 88 9.88 3.01 1.79
N GLU A 89 9.67 4.01 0.94
CA GLU A 89 10.62 5.10 0.76
C GLU A 89 10.62 6.07 1.95
N LYS A 90 11.52 7.06 1.90
CA LYS A 90 11.72 8.02 2.98
C LYS A 90 10.41 8.68 3.42
N GLY A 91 10.20 8.82 4.73
CA GLY A 91 9.06 9.57 5.28
C GLY A 91 7.70 8.92 5.08
N VAL A 92 7.63 7.66 4.63
CA VAL A 92 6.36 6.92 4.56
C VAL A 92 5.81 6.66 5.96
N ALA A 93 4.52 6.90 6.16
CA ALA A 93 3.82 6.61 7.41
C ALA A 93 2.71 5.60 7.18
N LEU A 94 2.73 4.50 7.94
CA LEU A 94 1.70 3.47 7.97
C LEU A 94 0.96 3.52 9.30
N GLU A 95 -0.28 4.01 9.28
CA GLU A 95 -1.12 4.12 10.47
C GLU A 95 -1.61 2.77 10.99
N LYS A 96 -2.32 2.83 12.11
CA LYS A 96 -2.81 1.67 12.85
C LYS A 96 -3.56 0.68 11.94
N ASP A 97 -3.31 -0.61 12.14
CA ASP A 97 -4.02 -1.72 11.50
C ASP A 97 -3.92 -1.75 9.95
N VAL A 98 -2.90 -1.12 9.36
CA VAL A 98 -2.60 -1.25 7.91
C VAL A 98 -2.05 -2.62 7.59
N THR A 99 -2.53 -3.24 6.51
CA THR A 99 -2.02 -4.53 6.01
C THR A 99 -1.44 -4.38 4.61
N ILE A 100 -0.21 -4.84 4.41
CA ILE A 100 0.47 -4.83 3.11
C ILE A 100 0.99 -6.25 2.81
N GLY A 101 0.60 -6.80 1.66
CA GLY A 101 1.03 -8.12 1.20
C GLY A 101 1.70 -8.05 -0.17
N ALA A 102 2.89 -8.64 -0.29
CA ALA A 102 3.52 -8.95 -1.57
C ALA A 102 3.64 -10.47 -1.69
N LEU A 103 3.06 -11.04 -2.74
CA LEU A 103 2.91 -12.49 -2.94
C LEU A 103 3.45 -12.91 -4.30
N ASP A 104 3.82 -14.18 -4.46
CA ASP A 104 4.06 -14.81 -5.78
C ASP A 104 4.96 -14.01 -6.75
N ASN A 105 6.10 -13.54 -6.24
CA ASN A 105 7.13 -12.78 -6.97
C ASN A 105 6.69 -11.37 -7.41
N THR A 106 5.82 -10.73 -6.63
CA THR A 106 5.44 -9.32 -6.83
C THR A 106 6.12 -8.35 -5.90
N CYS A 107 6.09 -7.08 -6.30
CA CYS A 107 6.63 -5.96 -5.56
C CYS A 107 5.54 -4.96 -5.16
N VAL A 108 5.64 -4.44 -3.94
CA VAL A 108 4.87 -3.26 -3.49
C VAL A 108 5.85 -2.13 -3.19
N GLN A 109 5.65 -0.98 -3.84
CA GLN A 109 6.47 0.21 -3.67
C GLN A 109 5.61 1.39 -3.22
N ILE A 110 6.02 2.05 -2.14
CA ILE A 110 5.35 3.25 -1.62
C ILE A 110 6.36 4.40 -1.58
N GLY A 111 6.07 5.46 -2.34
CA GLY A 111 6.95 6.59 -2.58
C GLY A 111 7.11 7.56 -1.40
N GLU A 112 8.11 8.44 -1.53
CA GLU A 112 8.53 9.36 -0.47
C GLU A 112 7.38 10.22 0.09
N GLY A 113 7.30 10.28 1.41
CA GLY A 113 6.38 11.14 2.14
C GLY A 113 4.89 10.80 1.94
N THR A 114 4.59 9.59 1.49
CA THR A 114 3.21 9.10 1.37
C THR A 114 2.66 8.66 2.73
N PHE A 115 1.43 9.08 3.01
CA PHE A 115 0.70 8.74 4.23
C PHE A 115 -0.37 7.69 3.93
N ILE A 116 -0.36 6.60 4.69
CA ILE A 116 -1.35 5.53 4.62
C ILE A 116 -2.16 5.51 5.91
N GLY A 117 -3.45 5.85 5.80
CA GLY A 117 -4.39 5.93 6.92
C GLY A 117 -4.74 4.58 7.53
N PRO A 118 -5.44 4.58 8.67
CA PRO A 118 -5.68 3.36 9.45
C PRO A 118 -6.58 2.38 8.71
N GLY A 119 -6.33 1.09 8.90
CA GLY A 119 -7.12 0.00 8.33
C GLY A 119 -7.06 -0.12 6.80
N VAL A 120 -6.08 0.52 6.14
CA VAL A 120 -5.84 0.34 4.70
C VAL A 120 -5.34 -1.08 4.43
N CYS A 121 -5.82 -1.68 3.35
CA CYS A 121 -5.40 -2.99 2.89
C CYS A 121 -4.81 -2.90 1.48
N ILE A 122 -3.55 -3.32 1.32
CA ILE A 122 -2.82 -3.36 0.06
C ILE A 122 -2.44 -4.82 -0.19
N ALA A 123 -3.07 -5.47 -1.16
CA ALA A 123 -2.93 -6.91 -1.35
C ALA A 123 -3.10 -7.35 -2.80
N GLY A 124 -2.70 -8.58 -3.07
CA GLY A 124 -2.86 -9.26 -4.36
C GLY A 124 -1.52 -9.67 -4.97
N PRO A 125 -1.46 -10.81 -5.69
CA PRO A 125 -0.26 -11.25 -6.40
C PRO A 125 -0.02 -10.50 -7.73
N GLY A 126 -0.28 -9.19 -7.76
CA GLY A 126 0.12 -8.25 -8.82
C GLY A 126 0.96 -7.10 -8.25
N ASP A 127 1.80 -6.48 -9.08
CA ASP A 127 2.67 -5.38 -8.63
C ASP A 127 1.84 -4.14 -8.25
N ILE A 128 2.23 -3.45 -7.17
CA ILE A 128 1.56 -2.21 -6.72
C ILE A 128 2.59 -1.11 -6.54
N THR A 129 2.38 0.00 -7.24
CA THR A 129 3.18 1.22 -7.08
C THR A 129 2.30 2.36 -6.61
N ILE A 130 2.66 2.96 -5.49
CA ILE A 130 2.08 4.20 -4.98
C ILE A 130 3.16 5.27 -5.01
N GLY A 131 2.87 6.37 -5.70
CA GLY A 131 3.77 7.51 -5.88
C GLY A 131 4.10 8.25 -4.58
N LYS A 132 4.78 9.38 -4.75
CA LYS A 132 5.22 10.26 -3.68
C LYS A 132 4.10 11.15 -3.21
N ARG A 133 4.16 11.56 -1.93
CA ARG A 133 3.28 12.58 -1.35
C ARG A 133 1.78 12.27 -1.50
N CYS A 134 1.43 10.99 -1.60
CA CYS A 134 0.03 10.58 -1.65
C CYS A 134 -0.59 10.62 -0.26
N LEU A 135 -1.89 10.90 -0.21
CA LEU A 135 -2.70 10.79 0.98
C LEU A 135 -3.73 9.68 0.76
N ILE A 136 -3.56 8.56 1.45
CA ILE A 136 -4.49 7.44 1.39
C ILE A 136 -5.30 7.45 2.69
N ALA A 137 -6.58 7.78 2.61
CA ALA A 137 -7.42 7.86 3.80
C ALA A 137 -7.71 6.47 4.41
N ALA A 138 -8.38 6.46 5.57
CA ALA A 138 -8.70 5.24 6.28
C ALA A 138 -9.56 4.27 5.44
N HIS A 139 -9.34 2.97 5.67
CA HIS A 139 -10.10 1.86 5.07
C HIS A 139 -10.11 1.80 3.53
N VAL A 140 -9.10 2.39 2.88
CA VAL A 140 -8.90 2.18 1.43
C VAL A 140 -8.43 0.74 1.17
N GLY A 141 -9.01 0.10 0.17
CA GLY A 141 -8.59 -1.21 -0.34
C GLY A 141 -7.90 -1.06 -1.71
N ILE A 142 -6.72 -1.64 -1.87
CA ILE A 142 -5.95 -1.67 -3.13
C ILE A 142 -5.66 -3.13 -3.46
N PHE A 143 -6.32 -3.67 -4.48
CA PHE A 143 -6.31 -5.11 -4.78
C PHE A 143 -5.80 -5.38 -6.20
N ALA A 144 -4.52 -5.73 -6.34
CA ALA A 144 -3.85 -6.01 -7.62
C ALA A 144 -4.08 -7.45 -8.12
N ASN A 145 -5.29 -7.95 -7.94
CA ASN A 145 -5.74 -9.19 -8.52
C ASN A 145 -7.26 -9.25 -8.58
N ASN A 146 -7.77 -10.12 -9.45
CA ASN A 146 -9.17 -10.53 -9.42
C ASN A 146 -9.29 -12.00 -9.80
N HIS A 147 -10.29 -12.70 -9.27
CA HIS A 147 -10.56 -14.07 -9.71
C HIS A 147 -11.16 -14.08 -11.11
N ASN A 148 -10.79 -15.08 -11.91
CA ASN A 148 -11.47 -15.35 -13.17
C ASN A 148 -12.79 -16.06 -12.87
N PHE A 149 -13.86 -15.65 -13.54
CA PHE A 149 -15.22 -16.19 -13.31
C PHE A 149 -16.03 -16.35 -14.61
N ALA A 150 -15.36 -16.34 -15.76
CA ALA A 150 -16.03 -16.35 -17.06
C ALA A 150 -16.65 -17.71 -17.42
N ASP A 151 -16.11 -18.82 -16.90
CA ASP A 151 -16.58 -20.17 -17.18
C ASP A 151 -17.55 -20.65 -16.08
N PRO A 152 -18.87 -20.72 -16.33
CA PRO A 152 -19.83 -21.13 -15.30
C PRO A 152 -19.78 -22.63 -14.98
N THR A 153 -18.98 -23.43 -15.69
CA THR A 153 -18.87 -24.88 -15.48
C THR A 153 -17.77 -25.29 -14.51
N LYS A 154 -16.91 -24.33 -14.10
CA LYS A 154 -15.80 -24.54 -13.17
C LYS A 154 -16.00 -23.71 -11.91
N TYR A 155 -15.52 -24.20 -10.77
CA TYR A 155 -15.45 -23.36 -9.58
C TYR A 155 -14.49 -22.18 -9.81
N ILE A 156 -14.82 -21.02 -9.25
CA ILE A 156 -14.02 -19.79 -9.38
C ILE A 156 -12.55 -20.03 -8.96
N ALA A 157 -12.33 -20.85 -7.92
CA ALA A 157 -11.00 -21.19 -7.42
C ALA A 157 -10.12 -21.91 -8.47
N ASP A 158 -10.74 -22.59 -9.44
CA ASP A 158 -10.04 -23.39 -10.45
C ASP A 158 -9.83 -22.63 -11.77
N GLN A 159 -10.34 -21.40 -11.87
CA GLN A 159 -10.26 -20.58 -13.10
C GLN A 159 -9.05 -19.65 -13.14
N GLY A 160 -8.27 -19.61 -12.06
CA GLY A 160 -7.11 -18.73 -11.91
C GLY A 160 -7.49 -17.29 -11.59
N ILE A 161 -6.51 -16.40 -11.73
CA ILE A 161 -6.60 -14.99 -11.35
C ILE A 161 -5.98 -14.08 -12.40
N SER A 162 -6.47 -12.84 -12.49
CA SER A 162 -5.76 -11.70 -13.06
C SER A 162 -4.84 -11.07 -12.02
N ARG A 163 -3.75 -10.44 -12.48
CA ARG A 163 -2.72 -9.78 -11.67
C ARG A 163 -1.98 -8.71 -12.49
N GLN A 164 -2.74 -7.83 -13.13
CA GLN A 164 -2.21 -6.81 -14.03
C GLN A 164 -1.39 -5.74 -13.29
N GLY A 165 -1.64 -5.55 -11.99
CA GLY A 165 -0.97 -4.57 -11.16
C GLY A 165 -1.74 -3.26 -11.05
N ILE A 166 -1.30 -2.39 -10.16
CA ILE A 166 -1.92 -1.08 -9.91
C ILE A 166 -0.83 -0.01 -9.83
N VAL A 167 -1.07 1.13 -10.48
CA VAL A 167 -0.20 2.31 -10.41
C VAL A 167 -1.00 3.50 -9.90
N ILE A 168 -0.55 4.12 -8.81
CA ILE A 168 -1.05 5.40 -8.30
C ILE A 168 0.08 6.41 -8.43
N GLY A 169 -0.12 7.45 -9.23
CA GLY A 169 0.86 8.51 -9.44
C GLY A 169 1.09 9.39 -8.21
N ASP A 170 2.03 10.32 -8.31
CA ASP A 170 2.39 11.24 -7.23
C ASP A 170 1.20 12.16 -6.84
N ASP A 171 1.21 12.70 -5.62
CA ASP A 171 0.24 13.70 -5.12
C ASP A 171 -1.24 13.29 -5.25
N CYS A 172 -1.54 11.99 -5.25
CA CYS A 172 -2.92 11.51 -5.28
C CYS A 172 -3.56 11.54 -3.89
N TRP A 173 -4.86 11.84 -3.84
CA TRP A 173 -5.67 11.69 -2.64
C TRP A 173 -6.78 10.68 -2.87
N LEU A 174 -6.74 9.58 -2.11
CA LEU A 174 -7.83 8.60 -2.07
C LEU A 174 -8.64 8.82 -0.79
N GLY A 175 -9.92 9.16 -0.97
CA GLY A 175 -10.87 9.37 0.12
C GLY A 175 -11.17 8.09 0.91
N HIS A 176 -11.82 8.26 2.06
CA HIS A 176 -12.15 7.15 2.96
C HIS A 176 -12.92 6.04 2.23
N ASN A 177 -12.58 4.78 2.51
CA ASN A 177 -13.29 3.61 1.98
C ASN A 177 -13.33 3.52 0.44
N VAL A 178 -12.32 4.04 -0.25
CA VAL A 178 -12.12 3.82 -1.69
C VAL A 178 -11.63 2.39 -1.94
N THR A 179 -12.08 1.76 -3.02
CA THR A 179 -11.53 0.49 -3.51
C THR A 179 -10.90 0.68 -4.89
N VAL A 180 -9.65 0.27 -5.06
CA VAL A 180 -8.93 0.25 -6.35
C VAL A 180 -8.77 -1.20 -6.81
N LEU A 181 -9.23 -1.50 -8.02
CA LEU A 181 -9.18 -2.84 -8.61
C LEU A 181 -7.98 -3.03 -9.53
N ASP A 182 -7.66 -4.30 -9.79
CA ASP A 182 -6.56 -4.73 -10.65
C ASP A 182 -6.58 -4.09 -12.04
N GLY A 183 -5.40 -3.76 -12.57
CA GLY A 183 -5.20 -3.19 -13.90
C GLY A 183 -5.43 -1.68 -14.01
N VAL A 184 -5.62 -0.98 -12.88
CA VAL A 184 -5.90 0.46 -12.87
C VAL A 184 -4.63 1.30 -12.70
N THR A 185 -4.55 2.36 -13.51
CA THR A 185 -3.66 3.51 -13.30
C THR A 185 -4.45 4.74 -12.84
N ILE A 186 -4.10 5.28 -11.67
CA ILE A 186 -4.58 6.58 -11.19
C ILE A 186 -3.49 7.61 -11.45
N GLY A 187 -3.73 8.54 -12.37
CA GLY A 187 -2.77 9.55 -12.77
C GLY A 187 -2.47 10.56 -11.65
N GLU A 188 -1.25 11.10 -11.67
CA GLU A 188 -0.72 12.10 -10.72
C GLU A 188 -1.72 13.20 -10.37
N GLY A 189 -1.77 13.62 -9.11
CA GLY A 189 -2.57 14.74 -8.65
C GLY A 189 -4.07 14.46 -8.67
N SER A 190 -4.51 13.22 -8.88
CA SER A 190 -5.93 12.89 -8.91
C SER A 190 -6.52 12.76 -7.51
N VAL A 191 -7.81 13.09 -7.40
CA VAL A 191 -8.61 12.95 -6.19
C VAL A 191 -9.71 11.93 -6.43
N ILE A 192 -9.73 10.88 -5.62
CA ILE A 192 -10.80 9.89 -5.62
C ILE A 192 -11.70 10.15 -4.41
N GLY A 193 -12.97 10.46 -4.66
CA GLY A 193 -13.93 10.72 -3.61
C GLY A 193 -14.19 9.49 -2.73
N ALA A 194 -14.57 9.72 -1.48
CA ALA A 194 -14.85 8.66 -0.52
C ALA A 194 -15.91 7.66 -1.03
N GLY A 195 -15.72 6.39 -0.71
CA GLY A 195 -16.62 5.29 -1.10
C GLY A 195 -16.59 4.90 -2.58
N ALA A 196 -15.68 5.45 -3.39
CA ALA A 196 -15.63 5.14 -4.82
C ALA A 196 -14.98 3.77 -5.10
N VAL A 197 -15.40 3.13 -6.20
CA VAL A 197 -14.77 1.90 -6.73
C VAL A 197 -14.11 2.22 -8.05
N VAL A 198 -12.78 2.27 -8.06
CA VAL A 198 -11.97 2.56 -9.25
C VAL A 198 -11.70 1.25 -9.98
N ASN A 199 -12.34 1.08 -11.13
CA ASN A 199 -12.23 -0.12 -11.97
C ASN A 199 -11.73 0.18 -13.40
N ARG A 200 -11.29 1.41 -13.65
CA ARG A 200 -10.72 1.92 -14.90
C ARG A 200 -9.73 3.02 -14.58
N ASP A 201 -8.82 3.28 -15.52
CA ASP A 201 -7.84 4.35 -15.39
C ASP A 201 -8.49 5.71 -15.12
N ILE A 202 -7.82 6.48 -14.26
CA ILE A 202 -8.18 7.86 -13.94
C ILE A 202 -7.09 8.78 -14.50
N PRO A 203 -7.40 9.66 -15.46
CA PRO A 203 -6.40 10.57 -16.03
C PRO A 203 -5.79 11.50 -14.97
N PRO A 204 -4.53 11.96 -15.13
CA PRO A 204 -3.91 12.88 -14.20
C PRO A 204 -4.74 14.13 -13.91
N TYR A 205 -4.62 14.64 -12.68
CA TYR A 205 -5.32 15.81 -12.18
C TYR A 205 -6.84 15.70 -12.32
N SER A 206 -7.42 14.51 -12.18
CA SER A 206 -8.87 14.30 -12.25
C SER A 206 -9.49 14.24 -10.86
N ILE A 207 -10.76 14.60 -10.75
CA ILE A 207 -11.59 14.32 -9.58
C ILE A 207 -12.62 13.27 -10.02
N ALA A 208 -12.56 12.08 -9.41
CA ALA A 208 -13.42 10.96 -9.73
C ALA A 208 -14.21 10.46 -8.50
N VAL A 209 -15.48 10.12 -8.70
CA VAL A 209 -16.39 9.68 -7.61
C VAL A 209 -17.33 8.57 -8.08
N GLY A 210 -17.89 7.81 -7.14
CA GLY A 210 -18.98 6.86 -7.38
C GLY A 210 -18.55 5.40 -7.55
N VAL A 211 -19.55 4.55 -7.80
CA VAL A 211 -19.40 3.10 -7.99
C VAL A 211 -20.12 2.71 -9.29
N PRO A 212 -19.41 2.48 -10.41
CA PRO A 212 -17.97 2.68 -10.59
C PRO A 212 -17.58 4.17 -10.56
N ALA A 213 -16.30 4.43 -10.25
CA ALA A 213 -15.75 5.78 -10.22
C ALA A 213 -15.80 6.41 -11.62
N LYS A 214 -16.32 7.64 -11.72
CA LYS A 214 -16.35 8.43 -12.94
C LYS A 214 -15.71 9.78 -12.68
N VAL A 215 -14.91 10.24 -13.64
CA VAL A 215 -14.34 11.59 -13.63
C VAL A 215 -15.47 12.60 -13.74
N ILE A 216 -15.59 13.51 -12.77
CA ILE A 216 -16.61 14.56 -12.73
C ILE A 216 -16.06 15.93 -13.10
N LYS A 217 -14.76 16.17 -12.88
CA LYS A 217 -14.06 17.40 -13.30
C LYS A 217 -12.54 17.24 -13.20
N LYS A 218 -11.83 18.20 -13.78
CA LYS A 218 -10.37 18.34 -13.63
C LYS A 218 -10.04 19.14 -12.36
N ARG A 219 -9.10 18.65 -11.54
CA ARG A 219 -8.53 19.36 -10.39
C ARG A 219 -7.85 20.64 -10.88
N GLY A 220 -8.12 21.75 -10.20
CA GLY A 220 -7.53 23.05 -10.53
C GLY A 220 -8.24 23.84 -11.63
N MET A 221 -9.28 23.29 -12.28
CA MET A 221 -10.09 24.05 -13.24
C MET A 221 -11.21 24.79 -12.49
N LYS A 222 -11.26 26.12 -12.61
CA LYS A 222 -12.43 26.91 -12.17
C LYS A 222 -13.57 26.68 -13.16
N GLU A 223 -14.78 26.49 -12.65
CA GLU A 223 -15.98 26.53 -13.49
C GLU A 223 -16.08 27.93 -14.10
N LEU A 224 -16.06 28.00 -15.44
CA LEU A 224 -16.43 29.23 -16.14
C LEU A 224 -17.93 29.42 -15.90
N VAL A 225 -18.27 30.29 -14.96
CA VAL A 225 -19.65 30.77 -14.81
C VAL A 225 -20.00 31.52 -16.09
N LEU A 226 -20.74 30.87 -17.00
CA LEU A 226 -21.43 31.55 -18.08
C LEU A 226 -22.55 32.37 -17.44
N ASN A 227 -22.23 33.61 -17.06
CA ASN A 227 -23.24 34.63 -16.79
C ASN A 227 -23.98 34.88 -18.10
N GLN A 228 -25.06 34.13 -18.34
CA GLN A 228 -26.10 34.55 -19.26
C GLN A 228 -26.77 35.77 -18.63
N GLN A 229 -26.22 36.95 -18.94
CA GLN A 229 -26.91 38.20 -18.70
C GLN A 229 -28.24 38.13 -19.43
N ASN A 230 -29.30 38.45 -18.70
CA ASN A 230 -30.65 38.67 -19.17
C ASN A 230 -30.65 39.45 -20.49
N VAL A 231 -30.91 38.78 -21.61
CA VAL A 231 -31.51 39.44 -22.78
C VAL A 231 -33.00 39.51 -22.49
N LYS A 232 -33.39 40.57 -21.77
CA LYS A 232 -34.73 41.12 -21.83
C LYS A 232 -34.60 42.47 -22.54
N GLU A 233 -34.84 42.45 -23.83
CA GLU A 233 -35.44 43.58 -24.56
C GLU A 233 -36.80 43.12 -25.06
#